data_AF-A0AAD7SE94-F1
#
_entry.id   AF-A0AAD7SE94-F1
#
_cell.length_a   1.000
_cell.length_b   1.000
_cell.length_c   1.000
_cell.angle_alpha   90.00
_cell.angle_beta   90.00
_cell.angle_gamma   90.00
#
_symmetry.space_group_name_H-M   'P 1'
#
loop_
_entity.id
_entity.type
_entity.pdbx_description
1 polymer ?
#
loop_
_entity_poly.entity_id
_entity_poly.type
_entity_poly.pdbx_seq_one_letter_code
_entity_poly.pdbx_strand_id
1 'polypeptide(L)'
;MSVLESPTDTSFAAGLGELLPEALLKLLQGLEPDRPASVAGEDGGTGTVAGDEASEYGQLAPAPQGPRLGIGMDSCVIPLRHGGLSLIQTTDFFYPLVEDPYMMGRIACANVLSDLYAMGVTECDNMLMLLSVSQKMSDKERDKVMPLMMQGFRDAAEEGGTSVTGGQTVINPWIIIGGVATVVCQPNDFIMPDSAVPGDVLVLTKPLGTQVAVNAHQWLDMPEKWNKIKLVVSKEEVKQAYQEAMLNMATLNRTAAALMHTFNAHAATDITGFGILGHARNLALQQRSDVAFVIHNLPILAKMTAVSKACGNLFGLLQGTSSETSGGLLICLPREQAARFCAEMKSSRLGQGGGVGQDGGVGEGQQAWIIGIVEKGSRCARIIDKPRIIEVPPRGSVSWGQEGNNNNNKANSTGAPSPTERQSPALN
;
A
#
# COMPACT_ATOMS: atom_id res chain seq x y z
N MET A 1 21.82 -9.42 -2.96
CA MET A 1 21.76 -9.98 -1.60
C MET A 1 21.95 -8.84 -0.62
N SER A 2 20.86 -8.23 -0.17
CA SER A 2 20.83 -7.31 0.99
C SER A 2 19.39 -7.02 1.40
N VAL A 3 18.59 -8.06 1.65
CA VAL A 3 17.34 -7.99 2.43
C VAL A 3 17.16 -9.38 3.02
N LEU A 4 17.78 -9.62 4.17
CA LEU A 4 17.49 -10.67 5.17
C LEU A 4 18.63 -10.65 6.21
N GLU A 5 18.88 -9.50 6.84
CA GLU A 5 19.65 -9.45 8.08
C GLU A 5 18.88 -8.62 9.11
N SER A 6 17.85 -9.22 9.68
CA SER A 6 17.53 -9.00 11.09
C SER A 6 17.00 -10.32 11.67
N PRO A 7 17.84 -11.09 12.39
CA PRO A 7 17.37 -12.27 13.09
C PRO A 7 16.77 -11.81 14.42
N THR A 8 15.45 -11.63 14.51
CA THR A 8 14.72 -11.65 15.81
C THR A 8 13.19 -11.62 15.72
N ASP A 9 12.56 -11.41 14.57
CA ASP A 9 11.09 -11.39 14.52
C ASP A 9 10.50 -12.77 14.17
N THR A 10 10.53 -13.68 15.14
CA THR A 10 9.96 -15.05 15.03
C THR A 10 8.43 -15.09 15.16
N SER A 11 7.76 -13.93 15.21
CA SER A 11 6.30 -13.84 15.31
C SER A 11 5.56 -14.16 13.99
N PHE A 12 6.24 -13.99 12.84
CA PHE A 12 5.68 -14.31 11.52
C PHE A 12 5.80 -15.81 11.16
N ALA A 13 6.69 -16.55 11.83
CA ALA A 13 7.00 -17.95 11.54
C ALA A 13 6.35 -18.96 12.50
N ALA A 14 5.59 -18.52 13.51
CA ALA A 14 5.03 -19.39 14.55
C ALA A 14 3.84 -20.27 14.09
N GLY A 15 3.60 -20.40 12.79
CA GLY A 15 2.63 -21.35 12.20
C GLY A 15 3.20 -22.22 11.08
N LEU A 16 4.50 -22.11 10.76
CA LEU A 16 5.15 -22.89 9.71
C LEU A 16 5.75 -24.17 10.30
N GLY A 17 4.87 -25.12 10.62
CA GLY A 17 5.27 -26.50 10.83
C GLY A 17 5.88 -27.06 9.54
N GLU A 18 7.15 -27.44 9.64
CA GLU A 18 7.93 -28.35 8.79
C GLU A 18 7.46 -28.53 7.34
N LEU A 19 8.20 -27.92 6.39
CA LEU A 19 8.58 -28.49 5.08
C LEU A 19 9.33 -27.43 4.29
N LEU A 20 10.63 -27.26 4.58
CA LEU A 20 11.56 -26.71 3.60
C LEU A 20 11.78 -27.81 2.54
N PRO A 21 11.40 -27.61 1.26
CA PRO A 21 11.58 -28.63 0.24
C PRO A 21 13.07 -28.93 0.03
N GLU A 22 13.45 -30.20 -0.20
CA GLU A 22 14.83 -30.63 -0.49
C GLU A 22 15.51 -29.80 -1.60
N ALA A 23 14.73 -29.21 -2.51
CA ALA A 23 15.22 -28.31 -3.54
C ALA A 23 15.85 -27.02 -2.98
N LEU A 24 15.32 -26.47 -1.88
CA LEU A 24 15.89 -25.27 -1.23
C LEU A 24 17.19 -25.61 -0.49
N LEU A 25 17.28 -26.81 0.10
CA LEU A 25 18.51 -27.34 0.69
C LEU A 25 19.61 -27.53 -0.36
N LYS A 26 19.28 -27.95 -1.58
CA LYS A 26 20.23 -28.04 -2.71
C LYS A 26 20.70 -26.67 -3.21
N LEU A 27 19.84 -25.65 -3.20
CA LEU A 27 20.23 -24.27 -3.53
C LEU A 27 21.19 -23.69 -2.49
N LEU A 28 21.04 -24.05 -1.22
CA LEU A 28 21.94 -23.64 -0.13
C LEU A 28 23.29 -24.36 -0.18
N GLN A 29 23.35 -25.62 -0.62
CA GLN A 29 24.60 -26.37 -0.81
C GLN A 29 25.50 -25.78 -1.90
N GLY A 30 24.93 -25.03 -2.87
CA GLY A 30 25.70 -24.30 -3.89
C GLY A 30 26.31 -22.98 -3.43
N LEU A 31 26.10 -22.58 -2.16
CA LEU A 31 26.62 -21.33 -1.59
C LEU A 31 27.83 -21.54 -0.65
N GLU A 32 28.35 -22.77 -0.52
CA GLU A 32 29.60 -22.97 0.22
C GLU A 32 30.78 -22.37 -0.56
N PRO A 33 31.62 -21.52 0.06
CA PRO A 33 32.82 -21.01 -0.59
C PRO A 33 33.79 -22.15 -0.84
N ASP A 34 34.30 -22.25 -2.08
CA ASP A 34 35.30 -23.23 -2.52
C ASP A 34 36.35 -23.52 -1.44
N ARG A 35 36.41 -24.75 -0.96
CA ARG A 35 37.58 -25.23 -0.22
C ARG A 35 38.76 -25.29 -1.18
N PRO A 36 39.94 -24.78 -0.80
CA PRO A 36 41.13 -24.91 -1.65
C PRO A 36 41.51 -26.39 -1.75
N ALA A 37 41.53 -26.90 -2.98
CA ALA A 37 42.10 -28.21 -3.28
C ALA A 37 43.60 -28.18 -2.94
N SER A 38 44.02 -29.10 -2.07
CA SER A 38 45.43 -29.37 -1.78
C SER A 38 46.11 -29.90 -3.04
N VAL A 39 47.06 -29.15 -3.59
CA VAL A 39 48.00 -29.65 -4.61
C VAL A 39 49.40 -29.67 -4.00
N ALA A 40 49.92 -30.88 -3.84
CA ALA A 40 51.33 -31.14 -3.58
C ALA A 40 52.07 -31.27 -4.93
N GLY A 41 53.28 -30.71 -4.99
CA GLY A 41 54.36 -31.22 -5.83
C GLY A 41 54.72 -30.48 -7.11
N GLU A 42 55.90 -29.84 -7.04
CA GLU A 42 56.98 -29.79 -8.07
C GLU A 42 56.97 -28.70 -9.17
N ASP A 43 57.87 -27.73 -8.94
CA ASP A 43 58.96 -27.20 -9.79
C ASP A 43 58.78 -26.92 -11.30
N GLY A 44 59.17 -25.69 -11.70
CA GLY A 44 59.73 -25.44 -13.04
C GLY A 44 59.55 -24.04 -13.65
N GLY A 45 60.48 -23.12 -13.37
CA GLY A 45 61.14 -22.23 -14.35
C GLY A 45 60.38 -21.28 -15.32
N THR A 46 60.70 -19.99 -15.16
CA THR A 46 61.06 -18.96 -16.19
C THR A 46 60.04 -18.34 -17.17
N GLY A 47 60.05 -16.98 -17.22
CA GLY A 47 59.65 -16.11 -18.35
C GLY A 47 58.14 -15.96 -18.57
N THR A 48 57.54 -14.87 -19.02
CA THR A 48 57.98 -13.60 -19.63
C THR A 48 56.75 -12.68 -19.65
N VAL A 49 56.96 -11.37 -19.56
CA VAL A 49 55.92 -10.34 -19.76
C VAL A 49 55.69 -10.16 -21.27
N ALA A 50 54.44 -10.35 -21.73
CA ALA A 50 53.83 -9.86 -22.97
C ALA A 50 52.44 -10.53 -23.08
N GLY A 51 51.34 -9.93 -23.52
CA GLY A 51 51.02 -8.61 -24.02
C GLY A 51 49.50 -8.62 -24.21
N ASP A 52 48.82 -7.56 -23.78
CA ASP A 52 47.41 -7.34 -24.05
C ASP A 52 47.26 -6.91 -25.51
N GLU A 53 46.96 -7.87 -26.40
CA GLU A 53 46.34 -7.60 -27.68
C GLU A 53 45.16 -8.54 -27.88
N ALA A 54 43.99 -8.04 -27.48
CA ALA A 54 42.71 -8.50 -28.00
C ALA A 54 41.79 -7.30 -28.26
N SER A 55 41.81 -6.88 -29.53
CA SER A 55 40.61 -6.60 -30.30
C SER A 55 39.77 -5.38 -29.92
N GLU A 56 40.19 -4.27 -30.52
CA GLU A 56 39.38 -3.23 -31.16
C GLU A 56 38.11 -3.75 -31.88
N TYR A 57 37.02 -4.02 -31.15
CA TYR A 57 35.65 -4.08 -31.69
C TYR A 57 34.62 -3.75 -30.60
N GLY A 58 33.96 -2.61 -30.78
CA GLY A 58 32.80 -2.19 -30.00
C GLY A 58 33.10 -1.00 -29.08
N GLN A 59 32.97 0.21 -29.60
CA GLN A 59 32.63 1.35 -28.75
C GLN A 59 31.35 0.98 -28.00
N LEU A 60 31.47 0.56 -26.74
CA LEU A 60 30.33 0.38 -25.85
C LEU A 60 29.58 1.71 -25.87
N ALA A 61 28.33 1.68 -26.34
CA ALA A 61 27.47 2.84 -26.31
C ALA A 61 27.54 3.45 -24.90
N PRO A 62 27.62 4.79 -24.76
CA PRO A 62 27.72 5.41 -23.45
C PRO A 62 26.60 4.88 -22.56
N ALA A 63 26.95 4.52 -21.31
CA ALA A 63 25.97 4.01 -20.36
C ALA A 63 24.77 4.97 -20.31
N PRO A 64 23.53 4.44 -20.35
CA PRO A 64 22.35 5.29 -20.40
C PRO A 64 22.34 6.24 -19.19
N GLN A 65 22.25 7.53 -19.47
CA GLN A 65 22.30 8.61 -18.48
C GLN A 65 20.91 8.83 -17.89
N GLY A 66 20.82 9.03 -16.57
CA GLY A 66 19.56 9.30 -15.88
C GLY A 66 19.56 8.79 -14.43
N PRO A 67 18.58 9.21 -13.62
CA PRO A 67 18.39 8.66 -12.28
C PRO A 67 18.13 7.15 -12.35
N ARG A 68 18.74 6.40 -11.43
CA ARG A 68 18.63 4.94 -11.34
C ARG A 68 18.24 4.55 -9.93
N LEU A 69 17.31 3.61 -9.80
CA LEU A 69 16.92 3.01 -8.53
C LEU A 69 16.98 1.49 -8.67
N GLY A 70 17.79 0.86 -7.82
CA GLY A 70 17.94 -0.59 -7.75
C GLY A 70 17.08 -1.22 -6.66
N ILE A 71 17.53 -2.33 -6.10
CA ILE A 71 16.87 -2.98 -4.96
C ILE A 71 16.87 -2.04 -3.76
N GLY A 72 15.72 -1.90 -3.09
CA GLY A 72 15.61 -1.21 -1.80
C GLY A 72 14.36 -0.35 -1.60
N MET A 73 13.67 0.02 -2.69
CA MET A 73 12.45 0.83 -2.69
C MET A 73 11.32 0.14 -3.46
N ASP A 74 10.15 0.80 -3.53
CA ASP A 74 8.88 0.29 -4.06
C ASP A 74 8.99 -0.17 -5.54
N SER A 75 9.84 0.48 -6.34
CA SER A 75 10.07 0.12 -7.75
C SER A 75 11.53 0.24 -8.14
N CYS A 76 11.92 -0.46 -9.21
CA CYS A 76 13.17 -0.14 -9.89
C CYS A 76 12.98 1.04 -10.86
N VAL A 77 14.04 1.82 -11.09
CA VAL A 77 14.11 2.83 -12.15
C VAL A 77 15.36 2.54 -12.97
N ILE A 78 15.17 2.19 -14.24
CA ILE A 78 16.24 1.75 -15.15
C ILE A 78 16.27 2.67 -16.37
N PRO A 79 17.27 3.56 -16.49
CA PRO A 79 17.48 4.36 -17.68
C PRO A 79 17.63 3.46 -18.91
N LEU A 80 16.84 3.72 -19.94
CA LEU A 80 16.88 2.99 -21.20
C LEU A 80 17.92 3.59 -22.14
N ARG A 81 18.40 2.76 -23.07
CA ARG A 81 19.30 3.20 -24.15
C ARG A 81 18.62 4.12 -25.17
N HIS A 82 17.31 4.38 -25.05
CA HIS A 82 16.51 5.09 -26.05
C HIS A 82 15.89 6.36 -25.46
N GLY A 83 16.13 7.50 -26.12
CA GLY A 83 15.28 8.70 -26.00
C GLY A 83 15.15 9.33 -24.61
N GLY A 84 16.10 9.10 -23.69
CA GLY A 84 16.01 9.61 -22.31
C GLY A 84 14.92 8.97 -21.46
N LEU A 85 14.33 7.86 -21.93
CA LEU A 85 13.27 7.13 -21.24
C LEU A 85 13.83 6.30 -20.08
N SER A 86 12.97 6.04 -19.10
CA SER A 86 13.25 5.09 -18.01
C SER A 86 12.17 4.03 -17.93
N LEU A 87 12.59 2.78 -17.71
CA LEU A 87 11.70 1.71 -17.30
C LEU A 87 11.47 1.79 -15.79
N ILE A 88 10.21 1.84 -15.38
CA ILE A 88 9.81 1.67 -14.00
C ILE A 88 8.98 0.40 -13.91
N GLN A 89 9.39 -0.50 -13.02
CA GLN A 89 8.77 -1.80 -12.87
C GLN A 89 8.81 -2.24 -11.42
N THR A 90 7.72 -2.90 -11.01
CA THR A 90 7.56 -3.54 -9.71
C THR A 90 6.85 -4.89 -9.86
N THR A 91 6.98 -5.74 -8.84
CA THR A 91 6.22 -6.97 -8.69
C THR A 91 5.85 -7.15 -7.22
N ASP A 92 4.64 -7.60 -6.97
CA ASP A 92 4.20 -8.01 -5.63
C ASP A 92 3.20 -9.16 -5.73
N PHE A 93 3.11 -9.96 -4.67
CA PHE A 93 2.16 -11.06 -4.52
C PHE A 93 1.92 -11.38 -3.05
N PHE A 94 0.74 -11.89 -2.75
CA PHE A 94 0.38 -12.32 -1.41
C PHE A 94 -0.71 -13.39 -1.43
N TYR A 95 -1.10 -13.85 -0.25
CA TYR A 95 -2.09 -14.90 -0.05
C TYR A 95 -3.49 -14.30 0.15
N PRO A 96 -4.58 -15.00 -0.20
CA PRO A 96 -5.92 -14.50 0.03
C PRO A 96 -6.17 -14.12 1.48
N LEU A 97 -6.67 -12.89 1.65
CA LEU A 97 -6.98 -12.31 2.96
C LEU A 97 -8.46 -11.94 3.11
N VAL A 98 -9.20 -11.79 2.01
CA VAL A 98 -10.65 -11.62 2.01
C VAL A 98 -11.35 -12.85 1.41
N GLU A 99 -12.59 -13.09 1.83
CA GLU A 99 -13.39 -14.23 1.41
C GLU A 99 -14.07 -14.03 0.05
N ASP A 100 -14.27 -12.79 -0.38
CA ASP A 100 -14.82 -12.46 -1.71
C ASP A 100 -13.72 -12.58 -2.78
N PRO A 101 -13.79 -13.57 -3.70
CA PRO A 101 -12.73 -13.76 -4.68
C PRO A 101 -12.58 -12.59 -5.66
N TYR A 102 -13.68 -11.93 -6.04
CA TYR A 102 -13.63 -10.78 -6.94
C TYR A 102 -12.89 -9.62 -6.28
N MET A 103 -13.26 -9.29 -5.04
CA MET A 103 -12.57 -8.24 -4.29
C MET A 103 -11.12 -8.61 -4.00
N MET A 104 -10.82 -9.89 -3.75
CA MET A 104 -9.44 -10.38 -3.60
C MET A 104 -8.61 -10.09 -4.86
N GLY A 105 -9.17 -10.32 -6.04
CA GLY A 105 -8.56 -9.95 -7.32
C GLY A 105 -8.30 -8.45 -7.46
N ARG A 106 -9.29 -7.62 -7.12
CA ARG A 106 -9.15 -6.15 -7.15
C ARG A 106 -8.04 -5.67 -6.21
N ILE A 107 -8.01 -6.18 -4.97
CA ILE A 107 -6.99 -5.83 -3.97
C ILE A 107 -5.60 -6.20 -4.46
N ALA A 108 -5.44 -7.39 -5.06
CA ALA A 108 -4.15 -7.82 -5.55
C ALA A 108 -3.61 -6.95 -6.69
N CYS A 109 -4.48 -6.57 -7.63
CA CYS A 109 -4.10 -5.61 -8.68
C CYS A 109 -3.76 -4.24 -8.11
N ALA A 110 -4.59 -3.72 -7.20
CA ALA A 110 -4.36 -2.43 -6.54
C ALA A 110 -3.03 -2.39 -5.79
N ASN A 111 -2.67 -3.49 -5.11
CA ASN A 111 -1.40 -3.65 -4.41
C ASN A 111 -0.21 -3.61 -5.39
N VAL A 112 -0.27 -4.36 -6.49
CA VAL A 112 0.81 -4.37 -7.51
C VAL A 112 0.99 -2.99 -8.17
N LEU A 113 -0.11 -2.26 -8.42
CA LEU A 113 -0.04 -0.92 -8.98
C LEU A 113 0.42 0.13 -7.95
N SER A 114 0.27 -0.13 -6.66
CA SER A 114 0.56 0.80 -5.57
C SER A 114 2.01 1.30 -5.59
N ASP A 115 2.96 0.41 -5.88
CA ASP A 115 4.38 0.74 -6.00
C ASP A 115 4.69 1.73 -7.15
N LEU A 116 4.01 1.61 -8.29
CA LEU A 116 4.14 2.61 -9.37
C LEU A 116 3.57 3.97 -8.92
N TYR A 117 2.44 3.93 -8.21
CA TYR A 117 1.82 5.13 -7.66
C TYR A 117 2.70 5.80 -6.58
N ALA A 118 3.46 5.04 -5.80
CA ALA A 118 4.44 5.57 -4.85
C ALA A 118 5.56 6.36 -5.54
N MET A 119 5.89 6.03 -6.80
CA MET A 119 6.82 6.79 -7.64
C MET A 119 6.16 8.00 -8.33
N GLY A 120 4.90 8.33 -8.01
CA GLY A 120 4.14 9.41 -8.65
C GLY A 120 3.71 9.08 -10.08
N VAL A 121 3.89 7.85 -10.55
CA VAL A 121 3.54 7.47 -11.94
C VAL A 121 2.07 7.10 -12.01
N THR A 122 1.29 7.81 -12.84
CA THR A 122 -0.17 7.60 -12.92
C THR A 122 -0.61 6.57 -13.95
N GLU A 123 0.28 6.26 -14.90
CA GLU A 123 0.01 5.36 -16.03
C GLU A 123 0.77 4.03 -15.87
N CYS A 124 0.20 2.97 -16.41
CA CYS A 124 0.83 1.66 -16.46
C CYS A 124 0.70 1.12 -17.89
N ASP A 125 1.81 0.91 -18.58
CA ASP A 125 1.78 0.43 -19.97
C ASP A 125 1.32 -1.03 -20.05
N ASN A 126 1.71 -1.83 -19.06
CA ASN A 126 1.47 -3.27 -19.10
C ASN A 126 1.43 -3.92 -17.72
N MET A 127 0.48 -4.83 -17.51
CA MET A 127 0.48 -5.75 -16.37
C MET A 127 0.64 -7.21 -16.78
N LEU A 128 1.35 -7.98 -15.95
CA LEU A 128 1.35 -9.44 -15.96
C LEU A 128 0.71 -9.95 -14.66
N MET A 129 -0.11 -10.99 -14.73
CA MET A 129 -0.75 -11.60 -13.56
C MET A 129 0.01 -12.84 -13.10
N LEU A 130 0.34 -12.91 -11.81
CA LEU A 130 0.95 -14.07 -11.15
C LEU A 130 -0.12 -14.74 -10.30
N LEU A 131 -0.37 -16.03 -10.57
CA LEU A 131 -1.48 -16.76 -9.94
C LEU A 131 -1.04 -18.17 -9.57
N SER A 132 -1.53 -18.66 -8.43
CA SER A 132 -1.51 -20.10 -8.15
C SER A 132 -2.86 -20.61 -7.71
N VAL A 133 -3.17 -21.84 -8.14
CA VAL A 133 -4.35 -22.58 -7.72
C VAL A 133 -3.95 -23.52 -6.59
N SER A 134 -4.75 -23.54 -5.52
CA SER A 134 -4.52 -24.43 -4.38
C SER A 134 -4.73 -25.88 -4.76
N GLN A 135 -3.80 -26.76 -4.39
CA GLN A 135 -3.94 -28.21 -4.49
C GLN A 135 -5.14 -28.77 -3.71
N LYS A 136 -5.63 -28.02 -2.70
CA LYS A 136 -6.76 -28.43 -1.86
C LYS A 136 -8.12 -28.05 -2.44
N MET A 137 -8.13 -27.27 -3.53
CA MET A 137 -9.35 -26.81 -4.17
C MET A 137 -9.86 -27.87 -5.13
N SER A 138 -11.15 -28.22 -5.04
CA SER A 138 -11.81 -29.07 -6.03
C SER A 138 -11.93 -28.34 -7.37
N ASP A 139 -12.09 -29.08 -8.48
CA ASP A 139 -12.29 -28.48 -9.80
C ASP A 139 -13.51 -27.52 -9.82
N LYS A 140 -14.59 -27.87 -9.10
CA LYS A 140 -15.80 -27.03 -9.00
C LYS A 140 -15.55 -25.71 -8.27
N GLU A 141 -14.71 -25.70 -7.24
CA GLU A 141 -14.33 -24.48 -6.53
C GLU A 141 -13.39 -23.64 -7.40
N ARG A 142 -12.39 -24.28 -8.04
CA ARG A 142 -11.45 -23.61 -8.94
C ARG A 142 -12.17 -22.88 -10.07
N ASP A 143 -13.09 -23.57 -10.74
CA ASP A 143 -13.81 -23.04 -11.90
C ASP A 143 -14.81 -21.93 -11.54
N LYS A 144 -15.02 -21.65 -10.25
CA LYS A 144 -15.83 -20.53 -9.75
C LYS A 144 -14.98 -19.41 -9.14
N VAL A 145 -14.05 -19.76 -8.26
CA VAL A 145 -13.24 -18.81 -7.47
C VAL A 145 -12.22 -18.12 -8.36
N MET A 146 -11.49 -18.88 -9.17
CA MET A 146 -10.38 -18.31 -9.97
C MET A 146 -10.89 -17.32 -11.04
N PRO A 147 -11.98 -17.59 -11.79
CA PRO A 147 -12.49 -16.61 -12.76
C PRO A 147 -12.94 -15.30 -12.13
N LEU A 148 -13.59 -15.33 -10.96
CA LEU A 148 -13.99 -14.12 -10.22
C LEU A 148 -12.77 -13.32 -9.79
N MET A 149 -11.74 -14.00 -9.28
CA MET A 149 -10.50 -13.37 -8.85
C MET A 149 -9.73 -12.76 -10.03
N MET A 150 -9.65 -13.45 -11.17
CA MET A 150 -9.08 -12.88 -12.38
C MET A 150 -9.91 -11.72 -12.93
N GLN A 151 -11.24 -11.76 -12.81
CA GLN A 151 -12.12 -10.66 -13.23
C GLN A 151 -11.87 -9.42 -12.38
N GLY A 152 -11.82 -9.56 -11.05
CA GLY A 152 -11.51 -8.44 -10.17
C GLY A 152 -10.15 -7.83 -10.47
N PHE A 153 -9.13 -8.65 -10.72
CA PHE A 153 -7.81 -8.15 -11.10
C PHE A 153 -7.88 -7.33 -12.42
N ARG A 154 -8.59 -7.83 -13.43
CA ARG A 154 -8.76 -7.12 -14.71
C ARG A 154 -9.52 -5.80 -14.56
N ASP A 155 -10.61 -5.80 -13.80
CA ASP A 155 -11.43 -4.59 -13.61
C ASP A 155 -10.66 -3.49 -12.87
N ALA A 156 -9.80 -3.86 -11.91
CA ALA A 156 -8.91 -2.91 -11.25
C ALA A 156 -7.80 -2.41 -12.18
N ALA A 157 -7.26 -3.27 -13.05
CA ALA A 157 -6.30 -2.86 -14.08
C ALA A 157 -6.94 -1.87 -15.07
N GLU A 158 -8.17 -2.13 -15.51
CA GLU A 158 -8.92 -1.22 -16.40
C GLU A 158 -9.19 0.13 -15.74
N GLU A 159 -9.58 0.16 -14.46
CA GLU A 159 -9.68 1.40 -13.67
C GLU A 159 -8.34 2.16 -13.59
N GLY A 160 -7.24 1.41 -13.48
CA GLY A 160 -5.87 1.92 -13.53
C GLY A 160 -5.45 2.44 -14.92
N GLY A 161 -6.28 2.29 -15.95
CA GLY A 161 -5.98 2.68 -17.32
C GLY A 161 -5.04 1.72 -18.05
N THR A 162 -4.93 0.47 -17.58
CA THR A 162 -4.03 -0.54 -18.12
C THR A 162 -4.75 -1.86 -18.41
N SER A 163 -4.01 -2.85 -18.89
CA SER A 163 -4.56 -4.18 -19.18
C SER A 163 -3.57 -5.28 -18.78
N VAL A 164 -4.12 -6.46 -18.50
CA VAL A 164 -3.36 -7.68 -18.24
C VAL A 164 -3.14 -8.41 -19.56
N THR A 165 -1.92 -8.42 -20.06
CA THR A 165 -1.60 -9.00 -21.39
C THR A 165 -0.96 -10.38 -21.33
N GLY A 166 -0.63 -10.85 -20.12
CA GLY A 166 0.01 -12.13 -19.91
C GLY A 166 0.12 -12.45 -18.42
N GLY A 167 0.83 -13.54 -18.12
CA GLY A 167 0.99 -14.00 -16.76
C GLY A 167 1.39 -15.46 -16.68
N GLN A 168 1.48 -15.97 -15.45
CA GLN A 168 1.74 -17.37 -15.18
C GLN A 168 0.77 -17.88 -14.13
N THR A 169 0.20 -19.07 -14.38
CA THR A 169 -0.61 -19.81 -13.40
C THR A 169 0.06 -21.13 -13.09
N VAL A 170 0.19 -21.47 -11.81
CA VAL A 170 0.77 -22.75 -11.34
C VAL A 170 -0.11 -23.43 -10.30
N ILE A 171 0.08 -24.74 -10.11
CA ILE A 171 -0.49 -25.45 -8.96
C ILE A 171 0.44 -25.29 -7.77
N ASN A 172 -0.09 -24.93 -6.61
CA ASN A 172 0.68 -24.69 -5.38
C ASN A 172 -0.15 -25.12 -4.15
N PRO A 173 0.44 -25.46 -2.98
CA PRO A 173 -0.35 -25.80 -1.79
C PRO A 173 -1.28 -24.67 -1.32
N TRP A 174 -0.94 -23.42 -1.64
CA TRP A 174 -1.69 -22.22 -1.31
C TRP A 174 -2.04 -21.42 -2.57
N ILE A 175 -3.13 -20.66 -2.51
CA ILE A 175 -3.46 -19.65 -3.53
C ILE A 175 -2.49 -18.49 -3.35
N ILE A 176 -1.86 -18.06 -4.43
CA ILE A 176 -1.03 -16.86 -4.52
C ILE A 176 -1.67 -16.00 -5.60
N ILE A 177 -1.77 -14.72 -5.34
CA ILE A 177 -2.19 -13.74 -6.33
C ILE A 177 -1.30 -12.51 -6.25
N GLY A 178 -0.93 -12.00 -7.42
CA GLY A 178 -0.07 -10.85 -7.57
C GLY A 178 0.17 -10.54 -9.03
N GLY A 179 1.26 -9.85 -9.31
CA GLY A 179 1.55 -9.44 -10.66
C GLY A 179 2.82 -8.64 -10.81
N VAL A 180 2.96 -8.08 -12.00
CA VAL A 180 4.00 -7.15 -12.39
C VAL A 180 3.31 -5.95 -13.01
N ALA A 181 3.68 -4.74 -12.60
CA ALA A 181 3.27 -3.51 -13.28
C ALA A 181 4.50 -2.85 -13.90
N THR A 182 4.36 -2.32 -15.12
CA THR A 182 5.48 -1.81 -15.89
C THR A 182 5.07 -0.60 -16.70
N VAL A 183 5.95 0.40 -16.73
CA VAL A 183 5.77 1.62 -17.49
C VAL A 183 7.12 2.12 -18.01
N VAL A 184 7.13 2.67 -19.22
CA VAL A 184 8.26 3.36 -19.82
C VAL A 184 7.89 4.83 -19.94
N CYS A 185 8.57 5.67 -19.16
CA CYS A 185 8.17 7.07 -19.01
C CYS A 185 9.36 8.04 -19.09
N GLN A 186 9.04 9.32 -19.22
CA GLN A 186 10.02 10.41 -19.21
C GLN A 186 10.43 10.75 -17.77
N PRO A 187 11.59 11.39 -17.56
CA PRO A 187 12.05 11.78 -16.22
C PRO A 187 11.09 12.64 -15.39
N ASN A 188 10.18 13.38 -16.05
CA ASN A 188 9.21 14.24 -15.38
C ASN A 188 7.92 13.50 -14.98
N ASP A 189 7.74 12.26 -15.41
CA ASP A 189 6.51 11.48 -15.14
C ASP A 189 6.59 10.74 -13.79
N PHE A 190 7.79 10.66 -13.20
CA PHE A 190 8.02 10.04 -11.90
C PHE A 190 8.76 10.95 -10.93
N ILE A 191 8.60 10.68 -9.64
CA ILE A 191 9.21 11.41 -8.53
C ILE A 191 10.16 10.45 -7.83
N MET A 192 11.45 10.79 -7.78
CA MET A 192 12.43 10.00 -7.05
C MET A 192 12.17 10.09 -5.53
N PRO A 193 12.16 8.96 -4.80
CA PRO A 193 11.70 8.91 -3.40
C PRO A 193 12.79 9.33 -2.40
N ASP A 194 13.54 10.40 -2.67
CA ASP A 194 14.79 10.72 -1.97
C ASP A 194 15.05 12.22 -1.73
N SER A 195 14.03 13.07 -1.94
CA SER A 195 14.19 14.54 -1.93
C SER A 195 13.54 15.24 -0.73
N ALA A 196 13.13 14.52 0.32
CA ALA A 196 12.53 15.13 1.52
C ALA A 196 13.49 16.12 2.21
N VAL A 197 12.92 17.19 2.78
CA VAL A 197 13.67 18.26 3.46
C VAL A 197 13.11 18.54 4.86
N PRO A 198 13.94 19.03 5.82
CA PRO A 198 13.43 19.47 7.11
C PRO A 198 12.36 20.53 6.96
N GLY A 199 11.22 20.35 7.64
CA GLY A 199 10.06 21.23 7.54
C GLY A 199 8.90 20.64 6.75
N ASP A 200 9.16 19.68 5.87
CA ASP A 200 8.12 18.89 5.21
C ASP A 200 7.21 18.22 6.24
N VAL A 201 6.01 17.86 5.79
CA VAL A 201 5.07 17.08 6.57
C VAL A 201 4.82 15.72 5.93
N LEU A 202 4.45 14.75 6.76
CA LEU A 202 4.12 13.39 6.34
C LEU A 202 2.61 13.29 6.15
N VAL A 203 2.16 12.94 4.95
CA VAL A 203 0.75 12.72 4.62
C VAL A 203 0.50 11.24 4.34
N LEU A 204 -0.53 10.67 4.95
CA LEU A 204 -0.98 9.30 4.70
C LEU A 204 -2.34 9.30 4.00
N THR A 205 -2.51 8.49 2.95
CA THR A 205 -3.72 8.54 2.08
C THR A 205 -4.75 7.43 2.33
N LYS A 206 -4.45 6.45 3.18
CA LYS A 206 -5.41 5.42 3.63
C LYS A 206 -5.29 5.18 5.13
N PRO A 207 -6.37 4.79 5.82
CA PRO A 207 -6.30 4.42 7.22
C PRO A 207 -5.52 3.11 7.41
N LEU A 208 -4.93 2.95 8.59
CA LEU A 208 -4.23 1.75 9.05
C LEU A 208 -5.21 0.76 9.71
N GLY A 209 -4.74 -0.46 9.93
CA GLY A 209 -5.44 -1.52 10.67
C GLY A 209 -6.14 -2.55 9.80
N THR A 210 -5.76 -2.68 8.53
CA THR A 210 -6.37 -3.65 7.60
C THR A 210 -6.16 -5.10 8.07
N GLN A 211 -4.96 -5.45 8.54
CA GLN A 211 -4.67 -6.78 9.11
C GLN A 211 -5.56 -7.08 10.32
N VAL A 212 -5.77 -6.10 11.20
CA VAL A 212 -6.62 -6.29 12.39
C VAL A 212 -8.07 -6.51 12.00
N ALA A 213 -8.58 -5.74 11.03
CA ALA A 213 -9.95 -5.87 10.53
C ALA A 213 -10.21 -7.24 9.89
N VAL A 214 -9.29 -7.69 9.04
CA VAL A 214 -9.37 -9.00 8.37
C VAL A 214 -9.30 -10.15 9.38
N ASN A 215 -8.34 -10.10 10.32
CA ASN A 215 -8.23 -11.14 11.34
C ASN A 215 -9.47 -11.16 12.25
N ALA A 216 -9.95 -10.00 12.69
CA ALA A 216 -11.15 -9.92 13.52
C ALA A 216 -12.37 -10.53 12.82
N HIS A 217 -12.49 -10.33 11.50
CA HIS A 217 -13.55 -10.95 10.69
C HIS A 217 -13.44 -12.47 10.65
N GLN A 218 -12.26 -13.01 10.31
CA GLN A 218 -12.02 -14.46 10.30
C GLN A 218 -12.26 -15.09 11.67
N TRP A 219 -12.00 -14.35 12.75
CA TRP A 219 -12.20 -14.87 14.10
C TRP A 219 -13.67 -14.99 14.49
N LEU A 220 -14.61 -14.38 13.76
CA LEU A 220 -16.05 -14.56 14.00
C LEU A 220 -16.47 -16.04 13.96
N ASP A 221 -15.81 -16.83 13.12
CA ASP A 221 -16.04 -18.27 12.96
C ASP A 221 -15.09 -19.15 13.80
N MET A 222 -14.26 -18.53 14.65
CA MET A 222 -13.33 -19.21 15.55
C MET A 222 -13.67 -18.86 17.02
N PRO A 223 -14.52 -19.65 17.71
CA PRO A 223 -15.05 -19.30 19.03
C PRO A 223 -13.98 -18.90 20.05
N GLU A 224 -12.85 -19.60 20.08
CA GLU A 224 -11.73 -19.31 20.98
C GLU A 224 -11.09 -17.94 20.71
N LYS A 225 -10.94 -17.56 19.43
CA LYS A 225 -10.36 -16.27 19.05
C LYS A 225 -11.39 -15.14 19.20
N TRP A 226 -12.64 -15.36 18.81
CA TRP A 226 -13.74 -14.41 19.03
C TRP A 226 -13.88 -14.03 20.52
N ASN A 227 -13.77 -15.02 21.41
CA ASN A 227 -13.85 -14.79 22.85
C ASN A 227 -12.82 -13.78 23.39
N LYS A 228 -11.69 -13.57 22.70
CA LYS A 228 -10.68 -12.57 23.08
C LYS A 228 -11.12 -11.13 22.82
N ILE A 229 -11.95 -10.91 21.81
CA ILE A 229 -12.29 -9.56 21.32
C ILE A 229 -13.78 -9.20 21.48
N LYS A 230 -14.65 -10.18 21.76
CA LYS A 230 -16.11 -9.98 21.89
C LYS A 230 -16.55 -8.95 22.94
N LEU A 231 -15.69 -8.60 23.90
CA LEU A 231 -15.98 -7.62 24.94
C LEU A 231 -15.64 -6.18 24.52
N VAL A 232 -14.87 -6.00 23.43
CA VAL A 232 -14.41 -4.69 22.95
C VAL A 232 -14.98 -4.29 21.59
N VAL A 233 -15.58 -5.24 20.86
CA VAL A 233 -16.19 -5.00 19.55
C VAL A 233 -17.37 -5.94 19.31
N SER A 234 -18.44 -5.44 18.72
CA SER A 234 -19.60 -6.22 18.26
C SER A 234 -19.32 -6.92 16.93
N LYS A 235 -20.15 -7.91 16.57
CA LYS A 235 -20.01 -8.61 15.27
C LYS A 235 -20.28 -7.65 14.10
N GLU A 236 -21.22 -6.74 14.28
CA GLU A 236 -21.62 -5.73 13.30
C GLU A 236 -20.48 -4.75 13.04
N GLU A 237 -19.82 -4.24 14.09
CA GLU A 237 -18.65 -3.36 13.96
C GLU A 237 -17.47 -4.07 13.27
N VAL A 238 -17.24 -5.37 13.54
CA VAL A 238 -16.22 -6.15 12.84
C VAL A 238 -16.54 -6.28 11.35
N LYS A 239 -17.79 -6.58 10.99
CA LYS A 239 -18.21 -6.68 9.59
C LYS A 239 -18.08 -5.34 8.87
N GLN A 240 -18.41 -4.22 9.52
CA GLN A 240 -18.23 -2.88 8.98
C GLN A 240 -16.74 -2.56 8.75
N ALA A 241 -15.88 -2.82 9.74
CA ALA A 241 -14.44 -2.59 9.62
C ALA A 241 -13.81 -3.46 8.52
N TYR A 242 -14.26 -4.71 8.36
CA TYR A 242 -13.82 -5.61 7.29
C TYR A 242 -14.21 -5.09 5.90
N GLN A 243 -15.46 -4.66 5.73
CA GLN A 243 -15.94 -4.05 4.48
C GLN A 243 -15.13 -2.80 4.13
N GLU A 244 -14.89 -1.92 5.11
CA GLU A 244 -14.06 -0.73 4.92
C GLU A 244 -12.61 -1.06 4.59
N ALA A 245 -12.00 -2.03 5.27
CA ALA A 245 -10.68 -2.50 4.94
C ALA A 245 -10.66 -2.99 3.48
N MET A 246 -11.59 -3.86 3.10
CA MET A 246 -11.69 -4.40 1.74
C MET A 246 -11.83 -3.30 0.67
N LEU A 247 -12.67 -2.29 0.91
CA LEU A 247 -12.84 -1.15 0.01
C LEU A 247 -11.56 -0.28 -0.07
N ASN A 248 -10.92 0.03 1.06
CA ASN A 248 -9.67 0.80 1.07
C ASN A 248 -8.53 0.05 0.37
N MET A 249 -8.39 -1.25 0.62
CA MET A 249 -7.40 -2.10 -0.03
C MET A 249 -7.64 -2.23 -1.55
N ALA A 250 -8.89 -2.21 -2.00
CA ALA A 250 -9.24 -2.25 -3.43
C ALA A 250 -9.16 -0.89 -4.14
N THR A 251 -9.01 0.21 -3.40
CA THR A 251 -8.91 1.57 -3.96
C THR A 251 -7.50 1.80 -4.52
N LEU A 252 -7.37 2.24 -5.77
CA LEU A 252 -6.07 2.55 -6.37
C LEU A 252 -5.45 3.82 -5.76
N ASN A 253 -4.13 3.84 -5.58
CA ASN A 253 -3.39 5.05 -5.17
C ASN A 253 -3.15 6.04 -6.34
N ARG A 254 -3.76 5.80 -7.52
CA ARG A 254 -3.57 6.58 -8.76
C ARG A 254 -3.81 8.09 -8.56
N THR A 255 -4.86 8.44 -7.84
CA THR A 255 -5.21 9.84 -7.59
C THR A 255 -4.19 10.53 -6.69
N ALA A 256 -3.71 9.83 -5.66
CA ALA A 256 -2.64 10.33 -4.82
C ALA A 256 -1.36 10.57 -5.62
N ALA A 257 -0.99 9.65 -6.52
CA ALA A 257 0.15 9.80 -7.43
C ALA A 257 0.03 11.04 -8.33
N ALA A 258 -1.14 11.28 -8.93
CA ALA A 258 -1.39 12.47 -9.75
C ALA A 258 -1.26 13.76 -8.94
N LEU A 259 -1.79 13.76 -7.71
CA LEU A 259 -1.72 14.91 -6.83
C LEU A 259 -0.31 15.15 -6.26
N MET A 260 0.55 14.12 -6.17
CA MET A 260 1.95 14.29 -5.78
C MET A 260 2.68 15.27 -6.71
N HIS A 261 2.48 15.16 -8.02
CA HIS A 261 3.02 16.12 -9.00
C HIS A 261 2.44 17.52 -8.80
N THR A 262 1.12 17.62 -8.66
CA THR A 262 0.40 18.90 -8.52
C THR A 262 0.83 19.69 -7.29
N PHE A 263 1.09 18.99 -6.18
CA PHE A 263 1.43 19.58 -4.89
C PHE A 263 2.91 19.46 -4.53
N ASN A 264 3.75 19.11 -5.52
CA ASN A 264 5.20 19.15 -5.44
C ASN A 264 5.77 18.25 -4.33
N ALA A 265 5.30 17.00 -4.26
CA ALA A 265 5.80 16.00 -3.33
C ALA A 265 7.31 15.76 -3.52
N HIS A 266 8.00 15.55 -2.40
CA HIS A 266 9.45 15.38 -2.38
C HIS A 266 9.88 13.90 -2.30
N ALA A 267 9.06 13.05 -1.73
CA ALA A 267 9.30 11.62 -1.64
C ALA A 267 8.00 10.91 -1.27
N ALA A 268 7.83 9.64 -1.66
CA ALA A 268 6.77 8.80 -1.14
C ALA A 268 7.21 7.33 -1.13
N THR A 269 6.46 6.53 -0.37
CA THR A 269 6.44 5.07 -0.36
C THR A 269 4.99 4.66 -0.10
N ASP A 270 4.60 3.44 -0.44
CA ASP A 270 3.32 2.91 0.02
C ASP A 270 3.47 2.14 1.35
N ILE A 271 2.35 1.92 2.05
CA ILE A 271 2.33 1.20 3.33
C ILE A 271 1.73 -0.18 3.13
N THR A 272 2.57 -1.21 3.18
CA THR A 272 2.17 -2.62 3.00
C THR A 272 2.70 -3.50 4.15
N GLY A 273 3.42 -4.58 3.83
CA GLY A 273 3.67 -5.70 4.75
C GLY A 273 4.49 -5.35 6.00
N PHE A 274 5.34 -4.32 5.93
CA PHE A 274 6.20 -3.92 7.06
C PHE A 274 5.53 -2.95 8.04
N GLY A 275 4.30 -2.53 7.74
CA GLY A 275 3.57 -1.54 8.52
C GLY A 275 4.15 -0.12 8.40
N ILE A 276 3.39 0.85 8.91
CA ILE A 276 3.69 2.28 8.75
C ILE A 276 5.12 2.66 9.20
N LEU A 277 5.62 2.08 10.30
CA LEU A 277 6.94 2.39 10.81
C LEU A 277 8.05 1.76 9.96
N GLY A 278 7.84 0.53 9.46
CA GLY A 278 8.81 -0.15 8.61
C GLY A 278 9.03 0.61 7.30
N HIS A 279 7.95 0.93 6.59
CA HIS A 279 8.01 1.69 5.33
C HIS A 279 8.52 3.13 5.55
N ALA A 280 8.11 3.81 6.63
CA ALA A 280 8.65 5.13 6.96
C ALA A 280 10.17 5.09 7.21
N ARG A 281 10.70 4.02 7.83
CA ARG A 281 12.14 3.85 8.02
C ARG A 281 12.87 3.63 6.70
N ASN A 282 12.34 2.78 5.83
CA ASN A 282 12.92 2.55 4.49
C ASN A 282 12.96 3.86 3.68
N LEU A 283 11.86 4.60 3.67
CA LEU A 283 11.82 5.90 2.99
C LEU A 283 12.80 6.90 3.62
N ALA A 284 12.88 6.99 4.95
CA ALA A 284 13.83 7.89 5.62
C ALA A 284 15.30 7.54 5.27
N LEU A 285 15.65 6.25 5.21
CA LEU A 285 16.98 5.77 4.85
C LEU A 285 17.39 6.16 3.42
N GLN A 286 16.41 6.22 2.51
CA GLN A 286 16.62 6.56 1.10
C GLN A 286 16.89 8.04 0.85
N GLN A 287 16.60 8.93 1.81
CA GLN A 287 16.72 10.37 1.61
C GLN A 287 18.17 10.81 1.38
N ARG A 288 18.39 11.76 0.47
CA ARG A 288 19.71 12.37 0.26
C ARG A 288 20.08 13.33 1.40
N SER A 289 19.09 14.01 1.96
CA SER A 289 19.25 14.95 3.07
C SER A 289 19.37 14.21 4.41
N ASP A 290 20.01 14.86 5.38
CA ASP A 290 20.04 14.39 6.78
C ASP A 290 18.72 14.75 7.48
N VAL A 291 17.70 13.93 7.23
CA VAL A 291 16.34 14.10 7.76
C VAL A 291 15.92 12.94 8.66
N ALA A 292 14.95 13.16 9.54
CA ALA A 292 14.27 12.11 10.29
C ALA A 292 12.76 12.31 10.23
N PHE A 293 12.01 11.21 10.20
CA PHE A 293 10.56 11.22 10.11
C PHE A 293 9.95 10.99 11.48
N VAL A 294 9.05 11.87 11.89
CA VAL A 294 8.37 11.80 13.19
C VAL A 294 6.87 11.75 13.00
N ILE A 295 6.31 10.58 13.27
CA ILE A 295 4.88 10.32 13.19
C ILE A 295 4.24 10.64 14.54
N HIS A 296 3.27 11.56 14.51
CA HIS A 296 2.58 12.10 15.69
C HIS A 296 1.18 11.52 15.86
N ASN A 297 0.53 11.16 14.77
CA ASN A 297 -0.83 10.63 14.79
C ASN A 297 -1.00 9.46 13.82
N LEU A 298 -1.97 8.60 14.10
CA LEU A 298 -2.25 7.39 13.35
C LEU A 298 -3.74 7.35 12.99
N PRO A 299 -4.13 7.55 11.72
CA PRO A 299 -5.48 7.28 11.26
C PRO A 299 -5.69 5.78 11.20
N ILE A 300 -6.60 5.26 12.02
CA ILE A 300 -6.84 3.82 12.18
C ILE A 300 -8.33 3.56 11.96
N LEU A 301 -8.66 2.51 11.20
CA LEU A 301 -10.03 2.04 11.05
C LEU A 301 -10.71 1.90 12.43
N ALA A 302 -11.92 2.45 12.54
CA ALA A 302 -12.65 2.50 13.81
C ALA A 302 -12.69 1.13 14.50
N LYS A 303 -12.58 1.14 15.83
CA LYS A 303 -12.51 -0.05 16.70
C LYS A 303 -11.25 -0.92 16.57
N MET A 304 -10.45 -0.81 15.50
CA MET A 304 -9.26 -1.65 15.34
C MET A 304 -8.18 -1.36 16.39
N THR A 305 -8.15 -0.14 16.93
CA THR A 305 -7.31 0.17 18.11
C THR A 305 -7.73 -0.63 19.34
N ALA A 306 -9.03 -0.74 19.62
CA ALA A 306 -9.54 -1.49 20.76
C ALA A 306 -9.29 -3.00 20.60
N VAL A 307 -9.55 -3.53 19.40
CA VAL A 307 -9.27 -4.93 19.04
C VAL A 307 -7.78 -5.23 19.19
N SER A 308 -6.90 -4.39 18.64
CA SER A 308 -5.46 -4.58 18.75
C SER A 308 -4.99 -4.59 20.21
N LYS A 309 -5.46 -3.65 21.03
CA LYS A 309 -5.14 -3.60 22.47
C LYS A 309 -5.62 -4.83 23.23
N ALA A 310 -6.83 -5.33 22.94
CA ALA A 310 -7.35 -6.54 23.56
C ALA A 310 -6.49 -7.79 23.25
N CYS A 311 -5.77 -7.77 22.14
CA CYS A 311 -4.84 -8.82 21.72
C CYS A 311 -3.40 -8.58 22.17
N GLY A 312 -3.12 -7.58 23.00
CA GLY A 312 -1.78 -7.22 23.44
C GLY A 312 -0.87 -6.84 22.27
N ASN A 313 0.30 -7.46 22.18
CA ASN A 313 1.30 -7.16 21.15
C ASN A 313 1.12 -7.97 19.85
N LEU A 314 0.03 -8.72 19.70
CA LEU A 314 -0.15 -9.63 18.56
C LEU A 314 -0.04 -8.95 17.20
N PHE A 315 -0.57 -7.72 17.07
CA PHE A 315 -0.58 -6.99 15.80
C PHE A 315 0.45 -5.88 15.74
N GLY A 316 0.87 -5.30 16.87
CA GLY A 316 1.79 -4.16 16.86
C GLY A 316 1.22 -2.89 16.18
N LEU A 317 -0.11 -2.74 16.08
CA LEU A 317 -0.75 -1.64 15.34
C LEU A 317 -0.35 -0.25 15.85
N LEU A 318 -0.29 -0.07 17.17
CA LEU A 318 0.08 1.21 17.79
C LEU A 318 1.59 1.46 17.76
N GLN A 319 2.39 0.40 17.61
CA GLN A 319 3.83 0.44 17.42
C GLN A 319 4.19 0.69 15.94
N GLY A 320 3.19 0.68 15.05
CA GLY A 320 3.36 0.88 13.61
C GLY A 320 3.96 -0.30 12.87
N THR A 321 3.95 -1.49 13.47
CA THR A 321 4.52 -2.72 12.90
C THR A 321 3.46 -3.72 12.43
N SER A 322 2.17 -3.39 12.57
CA SER A 322 1.08 -4.16 11.97
C SER A 322 1.23 -4.12 10.46
N SER A 323 1.16 -5.29 9.83
CA SER A 323 1.14 -5.36 8.38
C SER A 323 -0.11 -4.65 7.84
N GLU A 324 0.06 -4.02 6.69
CA GLU A 324 -1.04 -3.55 5.86
C GLU A 324 -0.98 -4.30 4.52
N THR A 325 -2.08 -4.33 3.77
CA THR A 325 -2.08 -4.82 2.39
C THR A 325 -2.73 -3.77 1.52
N SER A 326 -2.12 -3.40 0.39
CA SER A 326 -2.61 -2.33 -0.49
C SER A 326 -2.99 -1.06 0.29
N GLY A 327 -2.10 -0.63 1.19
CA GLY A 327 -2.32 0.56 2.01
C GLY A 327 -2.21 1.85 1.19
N GLY A 328 -2.12 2.96 1.91
CA GLY A 328 -2.00 4.29 1.29
C GLY A 328 -0.56 4.66 1.02
N LEU A 329 -0.38 5.76 0.29
CA LEU A 329 0.91 6.41 0.16
C LEU A 329 1.23 7.19 1.44
N LEU A 330 2.47 7.08 1.90
CA LEU A 330 3.11 7.98 2.85
C LEU A 330 3.98 8.96 2.08
N ILE A 331 3.57 10.23 2.05
CA ILE A 331 4.11 11.26 1.17
C ILE A 331 4.78 12.36 2.00
N CYS A 332 6.00 12.72 1.65
CA CYS A 332 6.68 13.93 2.13
C CYS A 332 6.26 15.11 1.24
N LEU A 333 5.55 16.08 1.82
CA LEU A 333 5.04 17.26 1.12
C LEU A 333 5.52 18.56 1.78
N PRO A 334 5.71 19.63 0.98
CA PRO A 334 5.86 20.98 1.52
C PRO A 334 4.67 21.31 2.43
N ARG A 335 4.95 21.89 3.59
CA ARG A 335 3.95 22.15 4.64
C ARG A 335 2.77 22.99 4.14
N GLU A 336 3.06 23.98 3.32
CA GLU A 336 2.10 24.91 2.72
C GLU A 336 1.18 24.24 1.68
N GLN A 337 1.60 23.10 1.10
CA GLN A 337 0.81 22.37 0.11
C GLN A 337 -0.03 21.25 0.73
N ALA A 338 0.39 20.68 1.86
CA ALA A 338 -0.21 19.49 2.43
C ALA A 338 -1.71 19.62 2.75
N ALA A 339 -2.15 20.77 3.25
CA ALA A 339 -3.58 21.00 3.51
C ALA A 339 -4.41 21.03 2.22
N ARG A 340 -3.87 21.59 1.14
CA ARG A 340 -4.52 21.63 -0.18
C ARG A 340 -4.54 20.24 -0.83
N PHE A 341 -3.44 19.49 -0.71
CA PHE A 341 -3.40 18.09 -1.12
C PHE A 341 -4.51 17.27 -0.43
N CYS A 342 -4.65 17.39 0.90
CA CYS A 342 -5.67 16.65 1.64
C CYS A 342 -7.09 17.07 1.27
N ALA A 343 -7.32 18.36 1.01
CA ALA A 343 -8.60 18.87 0.56
C ALA A 343 -8.96 18.34 -0.84
N GLU A 344 -7.98 18.35 -1.76
CA GLU A 344 -8.16 17.85 -3.13
C GLU A 344 -8.37 16.34 -3.15
N MET A 345 -7.65 15.58 -2.34
CA MET A 345 -7.91 14.14 -2.16
C MET A 345 -9.39 13.88 -1.78
N LYS A 346 -9.93 14.68 -0.84
CA LYS A 346 -11.33 14.57 -0.40
C LYS A 346 -12.34 15.00 -1.47
N SER A 347 -12.03 15.99 -2.31
CA SER A 347 -12.93 16.46 -3.38
C SER A 347 -12.80 15.68 -4.69
N SER A 348 -11.64 15.07 -4.92
CA SER A 348 -11.30 14.39 -6.16
C SER A 348 -12.18 13.16 -6.36
N ARG A 349 -12.86 13.14 -7.51
CA ARG A 349 -13.61 11.99 -8.01
C ARG A 349 -12.81 11.17 -9.02
N LEU A 350 -11.65 11.68 -9.45
CA LEU A 350 -10.69 10.94 -10.25
C LEU A 350 -10.33 9.68 -9.47
N GLY A 351 -10.68 8.50 -9.97
CA GLY A 351 -10.41 7.23 -9.31
C GLY A 351 -11.65 6.43 -8.88
N GLN A 352 -12.84 7.04 -8.81
CA GLN A 352 -14.07 6.22 -8.77
C GLN A 352 -14.55 6.03 -10.21
N GLY A 353 -14.25 4.86 -10.78
CA GLY A 353 -14.85 4.40 -12.03
C GLY A 353 -16.36 4.62 -12.00
N GLY A 354 -16.93 5.08 -13.11
CA GLY A 354 -18.31 5.50 -13.27
C GLY A 354 -19.37 4.40 -13.06
N GLY A 355 -19.42 3.81 -11.88
CA GLY A 355 -20.54 3.05 -11.38
C GLY A 355 -21.53 3.99 -10.71
N VAL A 356 -22.62 4.30 -11.39
CA VAL A 356 -23.81 4.88 -10.75
C VAL A 356 -24.29 3.84 -9.73
N GLY A 357 -23.97 4.05 -8.45
CA GLY A 357 -24.64 3.34 -7.38
C GLY A 357 -26.15 3.54 -7.53
N GLN A 358 -26.91 2.45 -7.49
CA GLN A 358 -28.34 2.41 -7.73
C GLN A 358 -29.16 3.30 -6.75
N ASP A 359 -28.51 3.86 -5.72
CA ASP A 359 -29.10 4.67 -4.66
C ASP A 359 -28.70 6.16 -4.65
N GLY A 360 -28.17 6.73 -5.75
CA GLY A 360 -28.02 8.19 -5.88
C GLY A 360 -27.16 8.88 -4.80
N GLY A 361 -26.36 8.12 -4.05
CA GLY A 361 -25.47 8.62 -3.01
C GLY A 361 -24.27 9.33 -3.60
N VAL A 362 -24.06 10.59 -3.21
CA VAL A 362 -22.90 11.40 -3.59
C VAL A 362 -21.65 10.79 -2.95
N GLY A 363 -20.79 10.13 -3.74
CA GLY A 363 -19.52 9.60 -3.24
C GLY A 363 -18.55 10.73 -2.89
N GLU A 364 -18.16 10.85 -1.62
CA GLU A 364 -17.03 11.69 -1.19
C GLU A 364 -15.71 11.06 -1.63
N GLY A 365 -14.72 11.89 -2.00
CA GLY A 365 -13.36 11.45 -2.31
C GLY A 365 -12.63 10.89 -1.09
N GLN A 366 -11.49 10.25 -1.30
CA GLN A 366 -10.74 9.59 -0.22
C GLN A 366 -10.07 10.62 0.69
N GLN A 367 -10.27 10.52 2.00
CA GLN A 367 -9.60 11.39 2.97
C GLN A 367 -8.10 11.05 3.08
N ALA A 368 -7.26 12.07 3.28
CA ALA A 368 -5.86 11.94 3.65
C ALA A 368 -5.57 12.69 4.96
N TRP A 369 -4.49 12.32 5.65
CA TRP A 369 -4.14 12.85 6.97
C TRP A 369 -2.70 13.32 7.02
N ILE A 370 -2.45 14.52 7.56
CA ILE A 370 -1.10 14.94 7.96
C ILE A 370 -0.77 14.24 9.28
N ILE A 371 0.10 13.23 9.20
CA ILE A 371 0.40 12.34 10.33
C ILE A 371 1.66 12.71 11.11
N GLY A 372 2.52 13.56 10.54
CA GLY A 372 3.81 13.83 11.13
C GLY A 372 4.61 14.90 10.39
N ILE A 373 5.89 14.98 10.74
CA ILE A 373 6.84 15.96 10.19
C ILE A 373 8.14 15.29 9.78
N VAL A 374 8.87 15.97 8.91
CA VAL A 374 10.27 15.71 8.60
C VAL A 374 11.11 16.74 9.36
N GLU A 375 12.00 16.26 10.23
CA GLU A 375 12.95 17.09 10.98
C GLU A 375 14.39 16.85 10.49
N LYS A 376 15.35 17.68 10.91
CA LYS A 376 16.77 17.39 10.68
C LYS A 376 17.17 16.18 11.53
N GLY A 377 17.81 15.17 10.94
CA GLY A 377 18.13 13.93 11.66
C GLY A 377 18.95 12.92 10.87
N SER A 378 19.07 11.70 11.38
CA SER A 378 20.01 10.68 10.88
C SER A 378 19.33 9.62 10.00
N ARG A 379 18.48 10.03 9.05
CA ARG A 379 17.78 9.16 8.09
C ARG A 379 17.03 8.01 8.77
N CYS A 380 16.29 8.34 9.82
CA CYS A 380 15.52 7.40 10.62
C CYS A 380 14.05 7.81 10.70
N ALA A 381 13.18 6.87 11.09
CA ALA A 381 11.79 7.15 11.35
C ALA A 381 11.36 6.61 12.72
N ARG A 382 10.50 7.37 13.40
CA ARG A 382 9.91 7.02 14.69
C ARG A 382 8.46 7.47 14.79
N ILE A 383 7.69 6.72 15.57
CA ILE A 383 6.39 7.16 16.09
C ILE A 383 6.65 7.69 17.51
N ILE A 384 6.02 8.79 17.91
CA ILE A 384 6.13 9.31 19.28
C ILE A 384 5.56 8.30 20.29
N ASP A 385 5.99 8.34 21.56
CA ASP A 385 5.60 7.35 22.59
C ASP A 385 4.08 7.22 22.80
N LYS A 386 3.34 8.32 22.61
CA LYS A 386 1.89 8.39 22.76
C LYS A 386 1.29 9.03 21.50
N PRO A 387 1.22 8.30 20.37
CA PRO A 387 0.67 8.87 19.16
C PRO A 387 -0.82 9.16 19.35
N ARG A 388 -1.29 10.27 18.80
CA ARG A 388 -2.73 10.57 18.77
C ARG A 388 -3.40 9.61 17.79
N ILE A 389 -4.40 8.87 18.25
CA ILE A 389 -5.21 8.02 17.37
C ILE A 389 -6.32 8.86 16.75
N ILE A 390 -6.43 8.81 15.44
CA ILE A 390 -7.57 9.35 14.69
C ILE A 390 -8.41 8.15 14.31
N GLU A 391 -9.54 7.93 14.99
CA GLU A 391 -10.46 6.88 14.58
C GLU A 391 -11.14 7.27 13.27
N VAL A 392 -11.03 6.39 12.27
CA VAL A 392 -11.60 6.59 10.94
C VAL A 392 -12.87 5.74 10.84
N PRO A 393 -14.06 6.37 10.88
CA PRO A 393 -15.32 5.65 10.84
C PRO A 393 -15.62 5.12 9.43
N PRO A 394 -16.51 4.11 9.29
CA PRO A 394 -16.92 3.61 7.98
C PRO A 394 -17.56 4.68 7.09
N ARG A 395 -17.39 4.55 5.77
CA ARG A 395 -18.03 5.42 4.78
C ARG A 395 -19.55 5.31 4.95
N GLY A 396 -20.24 6.44 4.94
CA GLY A 396 -21.69 6.52 5.14
C GLY A 396 -22.16 6.45 6.60
N SER A 397 -21.27 6.28 7.58
CA SER A 397 -21.62 6.43 9.00
C SER A 397 -21.70 7.91 9.38
N VAL A 398 -22.80 8.58 9.02
CA VAL A 398 -23.07 9.93 9.51
C VAL A 398 -23.45 9.81 10.99
N SER A 399 -22.57 10.28 11.88
CA SER A 399 -22.96 10.55 13.27
C SER A 399 -23.87 11.78 13.29
N TRP A 400 -25.17 11.58 13.46
CA TRP A 400 -26.05 12.67 13.88
C TRP A 400 -25.70 13.08 15.31
N GLY A 401 -25.01 14.21 15.45
CA GLY A 401 -25.07 15.05 16.65
C GLY A 401 -23.75 15.27 17.41
N GLN A 402 -23.20 16.48 17.31
CA GLN A 402 -22.98 17.39 18.44
C GLN A 402 -22.48 18.76 17.91
N GLU A 403 -23.38 19.55 17.34
CA GLU A 403 -23.22 21.01 17.31
C GLU A 403 -24.15 21.64 18.36
N GLY A 404 -23.51 22.41 19.25
CA GLY A 404 -24.01 23.16 20.41
C GLY A 404 -25.51 23.39 20.55
N ASN A 405 -26.13 22.67 21.48
CA ASN A 405 -27.32 23.18 22.16
C ASN A 405 -26.88 24.15 23.26
N ASN A 406 -26.69 25.42 22.89
CA ASN A 406 -26.48 26.49 23.85
C ASN A 406 -27.26 27.73 23.41
N ASN A 407 -28.57 27.73 23.70
CA ASN A 407 -29.30 28.97 23.94
C ASN A 407 -30.61 28.66 24.66
N ASN A 408 -30.56 28.77 25.99
CA ASN A 408 -31.74 28.92 26.80
C ASN A 408 -31.56 30.21 27.61
N ASN A 409 -32.04 31.33 27.07
CA ASN A 409 -32.37 32.49 27.88
C ASN A 409 -33.65 33.14 27.34
N LYS A 410 -34.65 33.15 28.22
CA LYS A 410 -35.98 33.74 28.07
C LYS A 410 -35.89 35.25 27.90
N ALA A 411 -36.72 35.81 27.02
CA ALA A 411 -37.52 37.00 27.32
C ALA A 411 -38.72 37.11 26.36
N ASN A 412 -39.91 37.24 26.95
CA ASN A 412 -41.21 37.47 26.31
C ASN A 412 -41.27 38.81 25.57
N SER A 413 -42.00 38.85 24.45
CA SER A 413 -43.08 39.83 24.22
C SER A 413 -43.83 39.59 22.89
N THR A 414 -45.15 39.35 23.01
CA THR A 414 -46.28 39.84 22.14
C THR A 414 -46.14 39.70 20.61
N GLY A 415 -46.97 38.97 19.83
CA GLY A 415 -48.40 38.70 19.95
C GLY A 415 -49.23 39.62 19.03
N ALA A 416 -49.40 39.27 17.74
CA ALA A 416 -50.58 39.61 16.91
C ALA A 416 -50.53 38.90 15.52
N PRO A 417 -51.70 38.62 14.88
CA PRO A 417 -51.87 37.51 13.94
C PRO A 417 -52.05 37.91 12.46
N SER A 418 -51.94 36.91 11.58
CA SER A 418 -52.20 36.94 10.14
C SER A 418 -53.70 36.97 9.81
N PRO A 419 -54.13 37.59 8.67
CA PRO A 419 -55.49 37.49 8.19
C PRO A 419 -55.69 36.37 7.15
N THR A 420 -56.72 35.59 7.44
CA THR A 420 -57.64 34.75 6.66
C THR A 420 -57.72 34.88 5.12
N GLU A 421 -57.81 33.69 4.51
CA GLU A 421 -58.74 33.21 3.47
C GLU A 421 -59.22 34.16 2.35
N ARG A 422 -59.02 33.72 1.09
CA ARG A 422 -60.13 33.66 0.13
C ARG A 422 -59.90 32.66 -1.01
N GLN A 423 -61.00 31.96 -1.31
CA GLN A 423 -61.21 30.91 -2.29
C GLN A 423 -61.20 31.42 -3.75
N SER A 424 -61.01 30.47 -4.68
CA SER A 424 -61.12 30.56 -6.14
C SER A 424 -62.46 31.16 -6.64
N PRO A 425 -62.54 31.53 -7.94
CA PRO A 425 -63.25 30.62 -8.86
C PRO A 425 -62.75 30.55 -10.32
N ALA A 426 -62.98 29.36 -10.91
CA ALA A 426 -63.46 29.01 -12.24
C ALA A 426 -63.18 29.86 -13.52
N LEU A 427 -62.70 29.13 -14.54
CA LEU A 427 -63.14 29.05 -15.95
C LEU A 427 -63.46 30.35 -16.72
N ASN A 428 -62.60 30.66 -17.70
CA ASN A 428 -62.88 30.53 -19.14
C ASN A 428 -61.58 30.43 -19.93
#